data_AF-D5SUY7-F1
#
_entry.id   AF-D5SUY7-F1
#
_cell.length_a   1.000
_cell.length_b   1.000
_cell.length_c   1.000
_cell.angle_alpha   90.00
_cell.angle_beta   90.00
_cell.angle_gamma   90.00
#
_symmetry.space_group_name_H-M   'P 1'
#
loop_
_entity.id
_entity.type
_entity.pdbx_description
1 polymer ?
#
loop_
_entity_poly.entity_id
_entity_poly.type
_entity_poly.pdbx_seq_one_letter_code
_entity_poly.pdbx_strand_id
1 'polypeptide(L)'
;MPALLAREEYIEQAYFFRTFRERLKEDLPTQEILQALQDELLASTRLPMAVNHLRTELLHSGVIFTGMRQLGHYFTSFQAFVMEQAEQEGSRFDHWLALEILEREADYKSKESLASGLFVFQFESLARNRLGYDRGLDAIAGDPIYNEAWKIWIKRLRALLGTVDFADLLYHRSELAAKNREKQAAQKASIQQLSQPEESGNEAAEVNSTTSRAPQGEEILFSDAAGRIAKANHGKDPLYLFAALQRQLGYPAVPRPQRALKLAQTHPELEMRLSRLEQRLHLMEAEQAGKLDLKEFLMKPPSFGDDLA
;
A
#
# COMPACT_ATOMS: atom_id res chain seq x y z
N MET A 1 14.27 -16.86 10.11
CA MET A 1 13.14 -16.33 9.31
C MET A 1 11.94 -16.25 10.22
N PRO A 2 11.21 -15.13 10.29
CA PRO A 2 10.00 -15.04 11.08
C PRO A 2 8.95 -16.03 10.54
N ALA A 3 8.26 -16.73 11.44
CA ALA A 3 7.22 -17.69 11.09
C ALA A 3 5.90 -16.97 10.78
N LEU A 4 5.02 -17.60 10.00
CA LEU A 4 3.68 -17.08 9.76
C LEU A 4 2.91 -17.00 11.09
N LEU A 5 2.26 -15.86 11.34
CA LEU A 5 1.43 -15.70 12.53
C LEU A 5 0.17 -16.57 12.46
N ALA A 6 -0.41 -16.85 13.64
CA ALA A 6 -1.70 -17.52 13.74
C ALA A 6 -2.82 -16.63 13.19
N ARG A 7 -3.91 -17.24 12.74
CA ARG A 7 -5.08 -16.54 12.19
C ARG A 7 -5.63 -15.46 13.14
N GLU A 8 -5.72 -15.78 14.42
CA GLU A 8 -6.23 -14.87 15.46
C GLU A 8 -5.39 -13.58 15.56
N GLU A 9 -4.07 -13.69 15.41
CA GLU A 9 -3.18 -12.52 15.40
C GLU A 9 -3.49 -11.58 14.24
N TYR A 10 -3.78 -12.12 13.05
CA TYR A 10 -4.16 -11.28 11.89
C TYR A 10 -5.54 -10.64 12.03
N ILE A 11 -6.49 -11.31 12.70
CA ILE A 11 -7.80 -10.73 13.01
C ILE A 11 -7.62 -9.53 13.94
N GLU A 12 -6.84 -9.69 15.01
CA GLU A 12 -6.57 -8.62 15.96
C GLU A 12 -5.73 -7.50 15.33
N GLN A 13 -4.78 -7.81 14.44
CA GLN A 13 -4.06 -6.79 13.66
C GLN A 13 -5.03 -5.95 12.80
N ALA A 14 -5.98 -6.59 12.11
CA ALA A 14 -6.97 -5.89 11.31
C ALA A 14 -7.85 -4.98 12.19
N TYR A 15 -8.29 -5.48 13.36
CA TYR A 15 -9.01 -4.68 14.35
C TYR A 15 -8.17 -3.49 14.81
N PHE A 16 -6.92 -3.70 15.19
CA PHE A 16 -5.99 -2.67 15.63
C PHE A 16 -5.83 -1.57 14.59
N PHE A 17 -5.51 -1.91 13.33
CA PHE A 17 -5.32 -0.90 12.28
C PHE A 17 -6.60 -0.10 11.99
N ARG A 18 -7.77 -0.77 11.98
CA ARG A 18 -9.06 -0.11 11.79
C ARG A 18 -9.36 0.88 12.92
N THR A 19 -9.34 0.41 14.16
CA THR A 19 -9.68 1.22 15.33
C THR A 19 -8.67 2.34 15.54
N PHE A 20 -7.38 2.10 15.27
CA PHE A 20 -6.35 3.14 15.28
C PHE A 20 -6.65 4.22 14.23
N ARG A 21 -6.97 3.83 13.00
CA ARG A 21 -7.34 4.76 11.93
C ARG A 21 -8.59 5.57 12.25
N GLU A 22 -9.61 4.95 12.85
CA GLU A 22 -10.86 5.61 13.24
C GLU A 22 -10.60 6.66 14.32
N ARG A 23 -9.87 6.31 15.38
CA ARG A 23 -9.56 7.24 16.48
C ARG A 23 -8.62 8.38 16.07
N LEU A 24 -7.71 8.13 15.12
CA LEU A 24 -6.91 9.22 14.53
C LEU A 24 -7.76 10.23 13.74
N LYS A 25 -8.95 9.85 13.25
CA LYS A 25 -9.87 10.79 12.61
C LYS A 25 -10.69 11.60 13.62
N GLU A 26 -10.74 11.14 14.86
CA GLU A 26 -11.36 11.84 15.99
C GLU A 26 -10.35 12.78 16.69
N ASP A 27 -9.19 13.04 16.06
CA ASP A 27 -8.11 13.88 16.56
C ASP A 27 -7.57 13.45 17.94
N LEU A 28 -7.72 12.17 18.29
CA LEU A 28 -7.18 11.63 19.54
C LEU A 28 -5.64 11.50 19.46
N PRO A 29 -4.90 11.82 20.54
CA PRO A 29 -3.46 11.65 20.58
C PRO A 29 -3.06 10.19 20.39
N THR A 30 -2.06 9.94 19.53
CA THR A 30 -1.62 8.58 19.21
C THR A 30 -1.21 7.76 20.43
N GLN A 31 -0.62 8.38 21.47
CA GLN A 31 -0.26 7.66 22.70
C GLN A 31 -1.48 7.14 23.46
N GLU A 32 -2.53 7.97 23.55
CA GLU A 32 -3.80 7.62 24.19
C GLU A 32 -4.52 6.51 23.42
N ILE A 33 -4.50 6.59 22.08
CA ILE A 33 -5.07 5.54 21.22
C ILE A 33 -4.40 4.19 21.47
N LEU A 34 -3.06 4.14 21.47
CA LEU A 34 -2.32 2.90 21.70
C LEU A 34 -2.54 2.35 23.12
N GLN A 35 -2.69 3.24 24.12
CA GLN A 35 -3.01 2.82 25.49
C GLN A 35 -4.40 2.18 25.58
N ALA A 36 -5.43 2.83 25.04
CA ALA A 36 -6.78 2.28 25.06
C ALA A 36 -6.88 0.97 24.25
N LEU A 37 -6.22 0.90 23.09
CA LEU A 37 -6.17 -0.33 22.29
C LEU A 37 -5.51 -1.49 23.03
N GLN A 38 -4.47 -1.23 23.83
CA GLN A 38 -3.83 -2.28 24.64
C GLN A 38 -4.85 -2.98 25.56
N ASP A 39 -5.79 -2.24 26.14
CA ASP A 39 -6.78 -2.76 27.09
C ASP A 39 -7.98 -3.45 26.38
N GLU A 40 -8.24 -3.12 25.11
CA GLU A 40 -9.36 -3.65 24.33
C GLU A 40 -9.03 -4.94 23.56
N LEU A 41 -7.76 -5.12 23.20
CA LEU A 41 -7.31 -6.23 22.38
C LEU A 41 -7.39 -7.57 23.12
N LEU A 42 -7.56 -8.66 22.36
CA LEU A 42 -7.62 -10.00 22.94
C LEU A 42 -6.32 -10.38 23.65
N ALA A 43 -6.41 -10.61 24.95
CA ALA A 43 -5.30 -11.03 25.81
C ALA A 43 -4.70 -12.40 25.43
N SER A 44 -5.39 -13.21 24.62
CA SER A 44 -4.87 -14.48 24.09
C SER A 44 -3.83 -14.30 22.98
N THR A 45 -3.77 -13.11 22.37
CA THR A 45 -2.81 -12.77 21.30
C THR A 45 -1.58 -12.06 21.83
N ARG A 46 -0.52 -12.00 21.03
CA ARG A 46 0.69 -11.23 21.39
C ARG A 46 0.56 -9.73 21.08
N LEU A 47 -0.52 -9.31 20.41
CA LEU A 47 -0.71 -7.93 19.98
C LEU A 47 -0.68 -6.90 21.12
N PRO A 48 -1.29 -7.11 22.30
CA PRO A 48 -1.23 -6.14 23.40
C PRO A 48 0.21 -5.82 23.83
N MET A 49 1.09 -6.83 23.84
CA MET A 49 2.51 -6.65 24.16
C MET A 49 3.23 -5.86 23.05
N ALA A 50 2.93 -6.17 21.78
CA ALA A 50 3.46 -5.43 20.64
C ALA A 50 3.01 -3.96 20.66
N VAL A 51 1.73 -3.68 20.94
CA VAL A 51 1.18 -2.32 21.05
C VAL A 51 1.82 -1.53 22.19
N ASN A 52 2.06 -2.16 23.35
CA ASN A 52 2.79 -1.52 24.44
C ASN A 52 4.23 -1.13 24.05
N HIS A 53 4.91 -2.01 23.30
CA HIS A 53 6.23 -1.72 22.75
C HIS A 53 6.18 -0.56 21.74
N LEU A 54 5.21 -0.56 20.81
CA LEU A 54 4.99 0.55 19.87
C LEU A 54 4.76 1.88 20.59
N ARG A 55 3.96 1.89 21.67
CA ARG A 55 3.73 3.09 22.48
C ARG A 55 5.02 3.58 23.13
N THR A 56 5.85 2.67 23.62
CA THR A 56 7.14 3.01 24.24
C THR A 56 8.11 3.62 23.23
N GLU A 57 8.21 3.03 22.04
CA GLU A 57 9.04 3.56 20.94
C GLU A 57 8.52 4.90 20.41
N LEU A 58 7.21 5.09 20.36
CA LEU A 58 6.59 6.37 20.00
C LEU A 58 6.95 7.47 21.01
N LEU A 59 6.92 7.18 22.31
CA LEU A 59 7.33 8.12 23.36
C LEU A 59 8.83 8.47 23.28
N HIS A 60 9.67 7.55 22.81
CA HIS A 60 11.10 7.76 22.70
C HIS A 60 11.52 8.47 21.41
N SER A 61 10.96 8.05 20.26
CA SER A 61 11.40 8.44 18.92
C SER A 61 10.42 9.34 18.16
N GLY A 62 9.18 9.47 18.64
CA GLY A 62 8.12 10.26 17.99
C GLY A 62 7.46 9.57 16.79
N VAL A 63 7.87 8.34 16.45
CA VAL A 63 7.39 7.57 15.29
C VAL A 63 7.08 6.12 15.69
N ILE A 64 6.16 5.46 14.98
CA ILE A 64 5.75 4.08 15.25
C ILE A 64 6.55 3.07 14.40
N PHE A 65 6.97 3.45 13.19
CA PHE A 65 7.59 2.51 12.25
C PHE A 65 8.86 1.86 12.83
N THR A 66 9.61 2.58 13.68
CA THR A 66 10.81 2.09 14.36
C THR A 66 10.49 0.88 15.24
N GLY A 67 9.44 0.97 16.05
CA GLY A 67 8.94 -0.14 16.87
C GLY A 67 8.44 -1.30 16.02
N MET A 68 7.74 -1.03 14.91
CA MET A 68 7.30 -2.09 13.99
C MET A 68 8.47 -2.86 13.38
N ARG A 69 9.56 -2.16 13.01
CA ARG A 69 10.78 -2.81 12.48
C ARG A 69 11.49 -3.66 13.51
N GLN A 70 11.57 -3.20 14.77
CA GLN A 70 12.14 -3.99 15.87
C GLN A 70 11.30 -5.25 16.13
N LEU A 71 9.98 -5.15 16.01
CA LEU A 71 9.04 -6.25 16.08
C LEU A 71 8.86 -6.99 14.75
N GLY A 72 9.94 -7.18 13.97
CA GLY A 72 9.89 -7.86 12.66
C GLY A 72 9.46 -9.34 12.69
N HIS A 73 9.29 -9.92 13.88
CA HIS A 73 8.69 -11.24 14.08
C HIS A 73 7.15 -11.19 14.20
N TYR A 74 6.59 -9.99 14.37
CA TYR A 74 5.16 -9.74 14.54
C TYR A 74 4.60 -8.91 13.38
N PHE A 75 5.23 -7.77 13.08
CA PHE A 75 4.88 -6.96 11.92
C PHE A 75 5.77 -7.34 10.73
N THR A 76 5.18 -7.45 9.55
CA THR A 76 5.96 -7.75 8.35
C THR A 76 6.81 -6.54 7.93
N SER A 77 7.88 -6.81 7.18
CA SER A 77 8.72 -5.74 6.64
C SER A 77 7.92 -4.77 5.76
N PHE A 78 6.94 -5.27 5.00
CA PHE A 78 6.02 -4.43 4.24
C PHE A 78 5.15 -3.55 5.13
N GLN A 79 4.58 -4.08 6.22
CA GLN A 79 3.75 -3.29 7.14
C GLN A 79 4.55 -2.14 7.76
N ALA A 80 5.78 -2.42 8.21
CA ALA A 80 6.67 -1.40 8.75
C ALA A 80 7.11 -0.39 7.69
N PHE A 81 7.36 -0.82 6.45
CA PHE A 81 7.71 0.06 5.33
C PHE A 81 6.57 1.02 4.98
N VAL A 82 5.32 0.55 4.94
CA VAL A 82 4.15 1.40 4.66
C VAL A 82 4.00 2.48 5.73
N MET A 83 4.18 2.14 7.01
CA MET A 83 4.19 3.15 8.08
C MET A 83 5.40 4.10 7.97
N GLU A 84 6.60 3.61 7.64
CA GLU A 84 7.78 4.46 7.40
C GLU A 84 7.49 5.50 6.31
N GLN A 85 6.80 5.13 5.23
CA GLN A 85 6.44 6.08 4.16
C GLN A 85 5.37 7.10 4.55
N ALA A 86 4.51 6.77 5.51
CA ALA A 86 3.49 7.69 6.02
C ALA A 86 4.09 8.69 7.01
N GLU A 87 5.01 8.22 7.87
CA GLU A 87 5.68 9.02 8.90
C GLU A 87 6.80 9.92 8.35
N GLN A 88 7.15 9.79 7.07
CA GLN A 88 8.12 10.67 6.42
C GLN A 88 7.61 12.11 6.32
N GLU A 89 8.46 13.04 6.75
CA GLU A 89 8.18 14.47 6.68
C GLU A 89 7.98 14.92 5.23
N GLY A 90 6.88 15.64 4.97
CA GLY A 90 6.52 16.11 3.62
C GLY A 90 5.97 15.02 2.69
N SER A 91 5.73 13.80 3.19
CA SER A 91 5.09 12.74 2.41
C SER A 91 3.68 13.13 1.99
N ARG A 92 3.34 12.87 0.72
CA ARG A 92 1.94 12.96 0.23
C ARG A 92 1.13 11.71 0.57
N PHE A 93 1.81 10.69 1.08
CA PHE A 93 1.19 9.44 1.50
C PHE A 93 0.77 9.55 2.95
N ASP A 94 -0.52 9.41 3.18
CA ASP A 94 -1.16 9.75 4.43
C ASP A 94 -1.21 8.56 5.41
N HIS A 95 -1.11 8.83 6.71
CA HIS A 95 -1.24 7.84 7.77
C HIS A 95 -2.59 7.14 7.76
N TRP A 96 -3.69 7.85 7.45
CA TRP A 96 -5.00 7.20 7.35
C TRP A 96 -5.05 6.17 6.22
N LEU A 97 -4.39 6.49 5.10
CA LEU A 97 -4.33 5.61 3.94
C LEU A 97 -3.41 4.42 4.19
N ALA A 98 -2.27 4.66 4.86
CA ALA A 98 -1.36 3.63 5.33
C ALA A 98 -2.08 2.62 6.22
N LEU A 99 -2.75 3.08 7.28
CA LEU A 99 -3.49 2.21 8.19
C LEU A 99 -4.62 1.46 7.48
N GLU A 100 -5.31 2.07 6.49
CA GLU A 100 -6.31 1.36 5.71
C GLU A 100 -5.71 0.25 4.84
N ILE A 101 -4.53 0.48 4.24
CA ILE A 101 -3.81 -0.56 3.49
C ILE A 101 -3.44 -1.73 4.41
N LEU A 102 -2.92 -1.43 5.61
CA LEU A 102 -2.52 -2.42 6.61
C LEU A 102 -3.70 -3.21 7.17
N GLU A 103 -4.83 -2.55 7.41
CA GLU A 103 -6.10 -3.17 7.79
C GLU A 103 -6.51 -4.23 6.74
N ARG A 104 -6.50 -3.86 5.45
CA ARG A 104 -6.91 -4.77 4.37
C ARG A 104 -5.91 -5.91 4.17
N GLU A 105 -4.62 -5.64 4.33
CA GLU A 105 -3.60 -6.68 4.29
C GLU A 105 -3.80 -7.73 5.39
N ALA A 106 -3.98 -7.27 6.63
CA ALA A 106 -4.21 -8.14 7.79
C ALA A 106 -5.52 -8.93 7.65
N ASP A 107 -6.61 -8.28 7.21
CA ASP A 107 -7.89 -8.94 6.93
C ASP A 107 -7.74 -10.04 5.85
N TYR A 108 -6.99 -9.79 4.78
CA TYR A 108 -6.72 -10.80 3.77
C TYR A 108 -5.91 -11.98 4.33
N LYS A 109 -4.85 -11.70 5.10
CA LYS A 109 -4.01 -12.72 5.75
C LYS A 109 -4.76 -13.56 6.79
N SER A 110 -5.80 -13.01 7.42
CA SER A 110 -6.67 -13.75 8.36
C SER A 110 -7.58 -14.79 7.67
N LYS A 111 -7.70 -14.73 6.35
CA LYS A 111 -8.48 -15.65 5.51
C LYS A 111 -7.55 -16.67 4.85
N GLU A 112 -8.09 -17.55 4.00
CA GLU A 112 -7.29 -18.41 3.12
C GLU A 112 -6.61 -17.55 2.03
N SER A 113 -5.53 -16.86 2.42
CA SER A 113 -4.81 -15.94 1.56
C SER A 113 -3.93 -16.68 0.56
N LEU A 114 -4.01 -16.25 -0.70
CA LEU A 114 -3.14 -16.75 -1.76
C LEU A 114 -1.91 -15.84 -1.86
N ALA A 115 -0.70 -16.41 -1.89
CA ALA A 115 0.54 -15.63 -1.98
C ALA A 115 0.54 -14.69 -3.22
N SER A 116 0.01 -15.15 -4.35
CA SER A 116 -0.12 -14.34 -5.56
C SER A 116 -1.13 -13.20 -5.41
N GLY A 117 -2.23 -13.41 -4.69
CA GLY A 117 -3.20 -12.35 -4.38
C GLY A 117 -2.60 -11.29 -3.46
N LEU A 118 -1.89 -11.71 -2.41
CA LEU A 118 -1.21 -10.79 -1.50
C LEU A 118 -0.11 -10.00 -2.22
N PHE A 119 0.68 -10.65 -3.08
CA PHE A 119 1.72 -9.97 -3.86
C PHE A 119 1.13 -8.87 -4.75
N VAL A 120 0.07 -9.19 -5.49
CA VAL A 120 -0.57 -8.20 -6.37
C VAL A 120 -1.17 -7.06 -5.56
N PHE A 121 -1.78 -7.33 -4.41
CA PHE A 121 -2.29 -6.29 -3.50
C PHE A 121 -1.18 -5.36 -2.99
N GLN A 122 -0.08 -5.92 -2.49
CA GLN A 122 1.06 -5.14 -1.98
C GLN A 122 1.73 -4.35 -3.11
N PHE A 123 1.94 -4.96 -4.28
CA PHE A 123 2.49 -4.31 -5.46
C PHE A 123 1.60 -3.16 -5.96
N GLU A 124 0.29 -3.38 -6.04
CA GLU A 124 -0.68 -2.37 -6.45
C GLU A 124 -0.71 -1.21 -5.44
N SER A 125 -0.57 -1.49 -4.14
CA SER A 125 -0.44 -0.48 -3.09
C SER A 125 0.79 0.40 -3.27
N LEU A 126 1.95 -0.19 -3.62
CA LEU A 126 3.16 0.59 -3.95
C LEU A 126 2.96 1.46 -5.20
N ALA A 127 2.39 0.88 -6.26
CA ALA A 127 2.23 1.55 -7.55
C ALA A 127 1.23 2.72 -7.47
N ARG A 128 0.07 2.53 -6.84
CA ARG A 128 -0.97 3.56 -6.73
C ARG A 128 -0.54 4.74 -5.86
N ASN A 129 0.23 4.47 -4.81
CA ASN A 129 0.65 5.49 -3.85
C ASN A 129 2.06 6.04 -4.10
N ARG A 130 2.74 5.56 -5.16
CA ARG A 130 4.09 6.01 -5.57
C ARG A 130 5.13 5.90 -4.45
N LEU A 131 5.07 4.81 -3.68
CA LEU A 131 5.94 4.57 -2.52
C LEU A 131 7.37 4.17 -2.88
N GLY A 132 7.67 4.00 -4.18
CA GLY A 132 8.96 3.55 -4.67
C GLY A 132 9.09 2.02 -4.69
N TYR A 133 9.61 1.49 -5.80
CA TYR A 133 9.66 0.04 -6.02
C TYR A 133 10.86 -0.65 -5.38
N ASP A 134 12.01 0.03 -5.25
CA ASP A 134 13.25 -0.63 -4.81
C ASP A 134 13.14 -1.12 -3.36
N ARG A 135 12.92 -0.19 -2.41
CA ARG A 135 12.71 -0.53 -1.01
C ARG A 135 11.38 -1.24 -0.76
N GLY A 136 10.32 -0.87 -1.51
CA GLY A 136 9.00 -1.49 -1.37
C GLY A 136 8.98 -2.97 -1.75
N LEU A 137 9.63 -3.38 -2.85
CA LEU A 137 9.70 -4.78 -3.24
C LEU A 137 10.62 -5.61 -2.35
N ASP A 138 11.69 -5.01 -1.84
CA ASP A 138 12.56 -5.67 -0.85
C ASP A 138 11.77 -5.96 0.44
N ALA A 139 10.95 -5.00 0.88
CA ALA A 139 10.04 -5.18 2.02
C ALA A 139 8.97 -6.26 1.77
N ILE A 140 8.40 -6.32 0.55
CA ILE A 140 7.47 -7.39 0.14
C ILE A 140 8.16 -8.76 0.17
N ALA A 141 9.37 -8.89 -0.38
CA ALA A 141 10.10 -10.15 -0.39
C ALA A 141 10.46 -10.68 1.01
N GLY A 142 10.44 -9.82 2.03
CA GLY A 142 10.65 -10.20 3.43
C GLY A 142 9.48 -10.93 4.09
N ASP A 143 8.31 -11.01 3.44
CA ASP A 143 7.12 -11.62 4.04
C ASP A 143 7.25 -13.15 4.18
N PRO A 144 6.92 -13.73 5.36
CA PRO A 144 6.95 -15.18 5.59
C PRO A 144 6.09 -16.01 4.63
N ILE A 145 5.04 -15.43 4.04
CA ILE A 145 4.17 -16.13 3.08
C ILE A 145 4.88 -16.49 1.75
N TYR A 146 5.97 -15.79 1.42
CA TYR A 146 6.71 -16.02 0.20
C TYR A 146 7.78 -17.09 0.40
N ASN A 147 7.67 -18.17 -0.37
CA ASN A 147 8.71 -19.19 -0.47
C ASN A 147 9.96 -18.63 -1.20
N GLU A 148 11.03 -19.42 -1.26
CA GLU A 148 12.29 -18.97 -1.87
C GLU A 148 12.15 -18.64 -3.37
N ALA A 149 11.29 -19.34 -4.11
CA ALA A 149 11.03 -19.03 -5.52
C ALA A 149 10.37 -17.66 -5.69
N TRP A 150 9.41 -17.32 -4.83
CA TRP A 150 8.82 -15.98 -4.78
C TRP A 150 9.87 -14.92 -4.47
N LYS A 151 10.70 -15.11 -3.45
CA LYS A 151 11.75 -14.14 -3.07
C LYS A 151 12.73 -13.87 -4.20
N ILE A 152 13.20 -14.93 -4.87
CA ILE A 152 14.10 -14.80 -6.03
C ILE A 152 13.41 -14.04 -7.16
N TRP A 153 12.14 -14.37 -7.44
CA TRP A 153 11.39 -13.72 -8.50
C TRP A 153 11.12 -12.24 -8.20
N ILE A 154 10.73 -11.88 -6.97
CA ILE A 154 10.50 -10.48 -6.56
C ILE A 154 11.78 -9.65 -6.71
N LYS A 155 12.94 -10.19 -6.32
CA LYS A 155 14.24 -9.53 -6.50
C LYS A 155 14.59 -9.29 -7.97
N ARG A 156 14.24 -10.24 -8.86
CA ARG A 156 14.42 -10.06 -10.31
C ARG A 156 13.43 -9.05 -10.88
N LEU A 157 12.17 -9.12 -10.46
CA LEU A 157 11.13 -8.17 -10.86
C LEU A 157 11.55 -6.74 -10.55
N ARG A 158 12.13 -6.51 -9.37
CA ARG A 158 12.69 -5.20 -8.98
C ARG A 158 13.68 -4.63 -9.99
N ALA A 159 14.55 -5.46 -10.58
CA ALA A 159 15.53 -5.03 -11.58
C ALA A 159 14.92 -4.82 -12.98
N LEU A 160 13.78 -5.46 -13.27
CA LEU A 160 13.13 -5.41 -14.58
C LEU A 160 12.05 -4.31 -14.68
N LEU A 161 11.58 -3.79 -13.55
CA LEU A 161 10.56 -2.73 -13.53
C LEU A 161 11.03 -1.49 -14.29
N GLY A 162 10.13 -0.95 -15.10
CA GLY A 162 10.39 0.18 -15.98
C GLY A 162 10.96 -0.20 -17.35
N THR A 163 11.47 -1.42 -17.52
CA THR A 163 11.96 -1.93 -18.82
C THR A 163 10.99 -2.90 -19.48
N VAL A 164 10.30 -3.72 -18.68
CA VAL A 164 9.34 -4.72 -19.13
C VAL A 164 7.97 -4.40 -18.55
N ASP A 165 6.91 -4.65 -19.33
CA ASP A 165 5.53 -4.52 -18.86
C ASP A 165 5.27 -5.51 -17.71
N PHE A 166 4.63 -5.03 -16.65
CA PHE A 166 4.25 -5.86 -15.51
C PHE A 166 3.32 -7.02 -15.92
N ALA A 167 2.44 -6.80 -16.90
CA ALA A 167 1.60 -7.86 -17.46
C ALA A 167 2.43 -9.01 -18.04
N ASP A 168 3.56 -8.72 -18.70
CA ASP A 168 4.43 -9.76 -19.24
C ASP A 168 5.14 -10.54 -18.15
N LEU A 169 5.64 -9.83 -17.13
CA LEU A 169 6.31 -10.45 -15.99
C LEU A 169 5.40 -11.46 -15.27
N LEU A 170 4.11 -11.12 -15.11
CA LEU A 170 3.08 -12.01 -14.59
C LEU A 170 2.83 -13.20 -15.53
N TYR A 171 2.64 -12.92 -16.82
CA TYR A 171 2.39 -13.97 -17.82
C TYR A 171 3.52 -14.99 -17.85
N HIS A 172 4.78 -14.55 -17.88
CA HIS A 172 5.94 -15.45 -17.96
C HIS A 172 6.02 -16.43 -16.78
N ARG A 173 5.56 -16.05 -15.59
CA ARG A 173 5.49 -16.91 -14.39
C ARG A 173 4.13 -17.59 -14.16
N SER A 174 3.26 -17.58 -15.17
CA SER A 174 1.97 -18.28 -15.12
C SER A 174 2.02 -19.70 -15.69
N GLU A 175 1.12 -20.56 -15.23
CA GLU A 175 0.90 -21.90 -15.81
C GLU A 175 0.64 -21.83 -17.32
N LEU A 176 -0.07 -20.80 -17.78
CA LEU A 176 -0.41 -20.62 -19.19
C LEU A 176 0.86 -20.45 -20.05
N ALA A 177 1.85 -19.71 -19.56
CA ALA A 177 3.12 -19.54 -20.28
C ALA A 177 3.94 -20.82 -20.28
N ALA A 178 3.89 -21.64 -19.22
CA ALA A 178 4.54 -22.94 -19.20
C ALA A 178 3.93 -23.87 -20.27
N LYS A 179 2.59 -24.02 -20.28
CA LYS A 179 1.86 -24.82 -21.28
C LYS A 179 2.13 -24.36 -22.71
N ASN A 180 2.20 -23.05 -22.95
CA ASN A 180 2.48 -22.51 -24.29
C ASN A 180 3.93 -22.78 -24.72
N ARG A 181 4.90 -22.74 -23.81
CA ARG A 181 6.30 -23.08 -24.09
C ARG A 181 6.46 -24.56 -24.45
N GLU A 182 5.80 -25.45 -23.71
CA GLU A 182 5.80 -26.89 -23.99
C GLU A 182 5.23 -27.20 -25.38
N LYS A 183 4.08 -26.59 -25.73
CA LYS A 183 3.47 -26.75 -27.06
C LYS A 183 4.37 -26.26 -28.18
N GLN A 184 5.02 -25.11 -28.01
CA GLN A 184 5.95 -24.57 -29.00
C GLN A 184 7.21 -25.45 -29.14
N ALA A 185 7.73 -26.00 -28.05
CA ALA A 185 8.85 -26.93 -28.08
C ALA A 185 8.48 -28.22 -28.82
N ALA A 186 7.30 -28.79 -28.55
CA ALA A 186 6.80 -29.97 -29.26
C ALA A 186 6.62 -29.71 -30.76
N GLN A 187 6.09 -28.53 -31.13
CA GLN A 187 5.92 -28.14 -32.53
C GLN A 187 7.25 -27.89 -33.26
N LYS A 188 8.24 -27.30 -32.58
CA LYS A 188 9.59 -27.14 -33.16
C LYS A 188 10.29 -28.48 -33.34
N ALA A 189 10.14 -29.41 -32.38
CA ALA A 189 10.69 -30.75 -32.47
C ALA A 189 10.07 -31.55 -33.64
N SER A 190 8.76 -31.45 -33.87
CA SER A 190 8.12 -32.13 -35.00
C SER A 190 8.51 -31.53 -36.35
N ILE A 191 8.71 -30.21 -36.45
CA ILE A 191 9.21 -29.56 -37.68
C ILE A 191 10.67 -29.98 -37.97
N GLN A 192 11.49 -30.15 -36.93
CA GLN A 192 12.90 -30.54 -37.09
C GLN A 192 13.07 -32.01 -37.51
N GLN A 193 12.14 -32.90 -37.14
CA GLN A 193 12.12 -34.31 -37.58
C GLN A 193 11.72 -34.48 -39.06
N LEU A 194 10.90 -33.59 -39.62
CA LEU A 194 10.56 -33.60 -41.06
C LEU A 194 11.68 -33.07 -41.97
N SER A 195 12.75 -32.50 -41.40
CA SER A 195 13.82 -31.81 -42.13
C SER A 195 15.11 -32.63 -42.26
N GLN A 196 15.15 -33.87 -41.77
CA GLN A 196 16.32 -34.76 -41.87
C GLN A 196 16.10 -35.83 -42.95
N PRO A 197 16.98 -35.98 -43.96
CA PRO A 197 16.99 -37.15 -44.83
C PRO A 197 17.39 -38.38 -44.01
N GLU A 198 16.69 -39.49 -44.21
CA GLU A 198 16.97 -40.77 -43.57
C GLU A 198 18.39 -41.26 -43.91
N GLU A 199 19.28 -41.29 -42.91
CA GLU A 199 20.36 -42.27 -42.87
C GLU A 199 20.17 -43.17 -41.64
N SER A 200 19.86 -44.41 -41.95
CA SER A 200 19.75 -45.56 -41.06
C SER A 200 21.09 -45.90 -40.39
N GLY A 201 21.09 -46.11 -39.08
CA GLY A 201 22.29 -46.57 -38.38
C GLY A 201 22.08 -46.79 -36.89
N ASN A 202 21.38 -47.86 -36.55
CA ASN A 202 21.55 -48.74 -35.39
C ASN A 202 22.47 -48.26 -34.24
N GLU A 203 21.97 -48.15 -33.00
CA GLU A 203 22.73 -48.53 -31.79
C GLU A 203 21.91 -48.50 -30.48
N ALA A 204 22.05 -49.60 -29.73
CA ALA A 204 22.03 -49.74 -28.27
C ALA A 204 20.83 -49.18 -27.48
N ALA A 205 19.87 -50.06 -27.21
CA ALA A 205 19.00 -49.98 -26.04
C ALA A 205 19.75 -50.54 -24.82
N GLU A 206 20.33 -49.68 -23.97
CA GLU A 206 20.68 -50.03 -22.59
C GLU A 206 20.82 -48.79 -21.68
N VAL A 207 20.14 -48.87 -20.52
CA VAL A 207 20.54 -48.34 -19.22
C VAL A 207 20.62 -46.81 -19.02
N ASN A 208 19.55 -46.23 -18.47
CA ASN A 208 19.54 -45.58 -17.14
C ASN A 208 18.25 -44.77 -16.91
N SER A 209 17.27 -45.38 -16.22
CA SER A 209 16.15 -44.68 -15.58
C SER A 209 16.62 -44.00 -14.29
N THR A 210 17.62 -43.12 -14.39
CA THR A 210 17.98 -42.18 -13.34
C THR A 210 18.65 -40.98 -13.97
N THR A 211 17.85 -40.09 -14.56
CA THR A 211 18.32 -38.76 -14.90
C THR A 211 17.14 -37.80 -14.78
N SER A 212 17.03 -37.23 -13.58
CA SER A 212 16.75 -35.80 -13.40
C SER A 212 17.19 -35.02 -14.64
N ARG A 213 16.23 -34.63 -15.48
CA ARG A 213 16.52 -33.79 -16.65
C ARG A 213 15.48 -32.71 -16.80
N ALA A 214 15.56 -31.74 -15.92
CA ALA A 214 15.15 -30.37 -16.20
C ALA A 214 16.36 -29.46 -15.99
N PRO A 215 16.97 -28.89 -17.04
CA PRO A 215 17.62 -27.61 -16.87
C PRO A 215 16.56 -26.51 -17.07
N GLN A 216 16.27 -25.77 -15.98
CA GLN A 216 15.58 -24.46 -15.90
C GLN A 216 14.03 -24.48 -15.88
N GLY A 217 13.31 -24.79 -14.80
CA GLY A 217 13.61 -24.71 -13.37
C GLY A 217 12.99 -23.47 -12.67
N GLU A 218 12.05 -22.77 -13.29
CA GLU A 218 11.33 -21.65 -12.65
C GLU A 218 9.96 -22.11 -12.16
N GLU A 219 9.78 -22.18 -10.84
CA GLU A 219 8.51 -22.51 -10.19
C GLU A 219 7.38 -21.60 -10.70
N ILE A 220 6.21 -22.20 -10.91
CA ILE A 220 5.01 -21.51 -11.36
C ILE A 220 4.43 -20.73 -10.18
N LEU A 221 4.25 -19.42 -10.34
CA LEU A 221 3.79 -18.53 -9.28
C LEU A 221 2.33 -18.09 -9.46
N PHE A 222 1.85 -18.09 -10.71
CA PHE A 222 0.51 -17.63 -11.08
C PHE A 222 -0.28 -18.73 -11.78
N SER A 223 -1.59 -18.78 -11.50
CA SER A 223 -2.51 -19.74 -12.12
C SER A 223 -2.72 -19.47 -13.61
N ASP A 224 -3.30 -20.45 -14.31
CA ASP A 224 -3.67 -20.32 -15.73
C ASP A 224 -4.58 -19.11 -15.98
N ALA A 225 -5.56 -18.88 -15.11
CA ALA A 225 -6.49 -17.76 -15.21
C ALA A 225 -5.77 -16.41 -15.09
N ALA A 226 -4.86 -16.27 -14.11
CA ALA A 226 -4.04 -15.07 -13.96
C ALA A 226 -3.16 -14.85 -15.20
N GLY A 227 -2.61 -15.91 -15.78
CA GLY A 227 -1.85 -15.85 -17.05
C GLY A 227 -2.68 -15.37 -18.24
N ARG A 228 -3.94 -15.80 -18.36
CA ARG A 228 -4.85 -15.32 -19.42
C ARG A 228 -5.16 -13.83 -19.25
N ILE A 229 -5.42 -13.41 -18.01
CA ILE A 229 -5.67 -12.00 -17.66
C ILE A 229 -4.46 -11.14 -18.02
N ALA A 230 -3.25 -11.59 -17.64
CA ALA A 230 -2.00 -10.93 -17.93
C ALA A 230 -1.79 -10.76 -19.45
N LYS A 231 -1.88 -11.85 -20.22
CA LYS A 231 -1.75 -11.82 -21.69
C LYS A 231 -2.77 -10.91 -22.36
N ALA A 232 -4.00 -10.86 -21.85
CA ALA A 232 -5.07 -10.03 -22.42
C ALA A 232 -4.91 -8.53 -22.13
N ASN A 233 -4.12 -8.15 -21.13
CA ASN A 233 -3.91 -6.77 -20.70
C ASN A 233 -2.49 -6.23 -21.02
N HIS A 234 -1.69 -6.99 -21.76
CA HIS A 234 -0.40 -6.52 -22.27
C HIS A 234 -0.55 -5.19 -23.03
N GLY A 235 0.25 -4.18 -22.67
CA GLY A 235 0.25 -2.85 -23.29
C GLY A 235 -1.02 -2.03 -23.09
N LYS A 236 -1.96 -2.48 -22.24
CA LYS A 236 -3.17 -1.72 -21.88
C LYS A 236 -2.95 -0.93 -20.58
N ASP A 237 -3.93 -0.12 -20.22
CA ASP A 237 -3.93 0.55 -18.91
C ASP A 237 -3.84 -0.50 -17.78
N PRO A 238 -2.79 -0.46 -16.92
CA PRO A 238 -2.61 -1.39 -15.81
C PRO A 238 -3.80 -1.46 -14.85
N LEU A 239 -4.64 -0.43 -14.76
CA LEU A 239 -5.83 -0.45 -13.92
C LEU A 239 -6.82 -1.58 -14.31
N TYR A 240 -6.94 -1.90 -15.60
CA TYR A 240 -7.77 -3.01 -16.05
C TYR A 240 -7.19 -4.36 -15.65
N LEU A 241 -5.85 -4.50 -15.70
CA LEU A 241 -5.15 -5.69 -15.23
C LEU A 241 -5.43 -5.93 -13.74
N PHE A 242 -5.21 -4.91 -12.90
CA PHE A 242 -5.46 -5.02 -11.46
C PHE A 242 -6.92 -5.33 -11.14
N ALA A 243 -7.87 -4.62 -11.76
CA ALA A 243 -9.30 -4.88 -11.54
C ALA A 243 -9.71 -6.32 -11.91
N ALA A 244 -9.10 -6.89 -12.97
CA ALA A 244 -9.34 -8.28 -13.36
C ALA A 244 -8.70 -9.29 -12.40
N LEU A 245 -7.44 -9.05 -12.01
CA LEU A 245 -6.73 -9.88 -11.02
C LEU A 245 -7.42 -9.85 -9.66
N GLN A 246 -7.92 -8.70 -9.23
CA GLN A 246 -8.65 -8.54 -7.97
C GLN A 246 -9.87 -9.47 -7.92
N ARG A 247 -10.68 -9.50 -8.98
CA ARG A 247 -11.86 -10.40 -9.06
C ARG A 247 -11.46 -11.88 -9.07
N GLN A 248 -10.33 -12.22 -9.69
CA GLN A 248 -9.91 -13.62 -9.86
C GLN A 248 -9.16 -14.18 -8.64
N LEU A 249 -8.31 -13.36 -8.02
CA LEU A 249 -7.45 -13.74 -6.89
C LEU A 249 -8.10 -13.40 -5.53
N GLY A 250 -9.20 -12.63 -5.53
CA GLY A 250 -9.98 -12.32 -4.34
C GLY A 250 -9.28 -11.42 -3.32
N TYR A 251 -8.22 -10.72 -3.72
CA TYR A 251 -7.51 -9.80 -2.82
C TYR A 251 -8.33 -8.51 -2.61
N PRO A 252 -8.18 -7.82 -1.46
CA PRO A 252 -9.01 -6.65 -1.13
C PRO A 252 -8.71 -5.46 -2.04
N ALA A 253 -9.70 -4.58 -2.22
CA ALA A 253 -9.51 -3.37 -3.01
C ALA A 253 -8.47 -2.46 -2.36
N VAL A 254 -7.44 -2.07 -3.12
CA VAL A 254 -6.44 -1.09 -2.64
C VAL A 254 -7.13 0.26 -2.42
N PRO A 255 -7.10 0.80 -1.19
CA PRO A 255 -7.66 2.11 -0.85
C PRO A 255 -7.11 3.21 -1.76
N ARG A 256 -7.94 4.23 -2.01
CA ARG A 256 -7.55 5.38 -2.83
C ARG A 256 -7.34 6.59 -1.92
N PRO A 257 -6.31 7.41 -2.18
CA PRO A 257 -6.19 8.69 -1.48
C PRO A 257 -7.47 9.48 -1.73
N GLN A 258 -8.18 9.82 -0.64
CA GLN A 258 -9.30 10.74 -0.74
C GLN A 258 -8.71 12.09 -1.13
N ARG A 259 -8.97 12.52 -2.37
CA ARG A 259 -8.67 13.89 -2.75
C ARG A 259 -9.52 14.73 -1.81
N ALA A 260 -8.89 15.41 -0.85
CA ALA A 260 -9.58 16.42 -0.07
C ALA A 260 -10.27 17.31 -1.11
N LEU A 261 -11.60 17.26 -1.15
CA LEU A 261 -12.35 18.34 -1.74
C LEU A 261 -11.79 19.54 -1.00
N LYS A 262 -11.07 20.41 -1.70
CA LYS A 262 -10.80 21.73 -1.17
C LYS A 262 -12.19 22.30 -0.97
N LEU A 263 -12.77 22.13 0.23
CA LEU A 263 -13.73 23.06 0.80
C LEU A 263 -13.07 24.38 0.47
N ALA A 264 -13.66 25.08 -0.50
CA ALA A 264 -13.01 26.17 -1.18
C ALA A 264 -12.36 27.01 -0.10
N GLN A 265 -11.02 26.98 -0.01
CA GLN A 265 -10.30 27.85 0.90
C GLN A 265 -10.82 29.21 0.49
N THR A 266 -11.65 29.81 1.36
CA THR A 266 -12.33 31.04 1.03
C THR A 266 -11.24 32.00 0.63
N HIS A 267 -11.29 32.48 -0.61
CA HIS A 267 -10.26 33.36 -1.11
C HIS A 267 -10.08 34.48 -0.06
N PRO A 268 -8.87 34.90 0.32
CA PRO A 268 -8.67 35.85 1.42
C PRO A 268 -9.51 37.13 1.27
N GLU A 269 -9.80 37.51 0.02
CA GLU A 269 -10.69 38.60 -0.32
C GLU A 269 -12.17 38.36 0.07
N LEU A 270 -12.67 37.12 -0.01
CA LEU A 270 -13.99 36.74 0.47
C LEU A 270 -14.08 36.81 1.99
N GLU A 271 -13.05 36.37 2.72
CA GLU A 271 -12.99 36.49 4.19
C GLU A 271 -13.00 37.95 4.63
N MET A 272 -12.19 38.79 3.97
CA MET A 272 -12.19 40.24 4.23
C MET A 272 -13.54 40.89 3.91
N ARG A 273 -14.20 40.48 2.81
CA ARG A 273 -15.53 40.97 2.46
C ARG A 273 -16.59 40.52 3.46
N LEU A 274 -16.50 39.29 3.95
CA LEU A 274 -17.43 38.71 4.90
C LEU A 274 -17.29 39.38 6.28
N SER A 275 -16.06 39.56 6.77
CA SER A 275 -15.77 40.34 7.98
C SER A 275 -16.28 41.79 7.88
N ARG A 276 -16.13 42.43 6.71
CA ARG A 276 -16.67 43.78 6.48
C ARG A 276 -18.19 43.82 6.48
N LEU A 277 -18.85 42.78 5.96
CA LEU A 277 -20.30 42.66 5.99
C LEU A 277 -20.80 42.43 7.42
N GLU A 278 -20.13 41.59 8.20
CA GLU A 278 -20.44 41.37 9.62
C GLU A 278 -20.34 42.67 10.42
N GLN A 279 -19.28 43.46 10.22
CA GLN A 279 -19.13 44.77 10.87
C GLN A 279 -20.27 45.74 10.51
N ARG A 280 -20.67 45.78 9.24
CA ARG A 280 -21.79 46.63 8.79
C ARG A 280 -23.12 46.17 9.36
N LEU A 281 -23.33 44.86 9.43
CA LEU A 281 -24.55 44.27 9.96
C LEU A 281 -24.67 44.56 11.46
N HIS A 282 -23.56 44.42 12.20
CA HIS A 282 -23.50 44.80 13.61
C HIS A 282 -23.78 46.30 13.81
N LEU A 283 -23.25 47.18 12.95
CA LEU A 283 -23.55 48.61 13.03
C LEU A 283 -25.03 48.91 12.77
N MET A 284 -25.63 48.25 11.76
CA MET A 284 -27.07 48.38 11.47
C MET A 284 -27.93 47.87 12.63
N GLU A 285 -27.56 46.74 13.25
CA GLU A 285 -28.26 46.21 14.42
C GLU A 285 -28.14 47.15 15.63
N ALA A 286 -26.96 47.76 15.84
CA ALA A 286 -26.75 48.74 16.90
C ALA A 286 -27.53 50.05 16.68
N GLU A 287 -27.71 50.48 15.42
CA GLU A 287 -28.59 51.58 15.04
C GLU A 287 -30.05 51.27 15.37
N GLN A 288 -30.52 50.09 14.94
CA GLN A 288 -31.89 49.64 15.16
C GLN A 288 -32.21 49.48 16.66
N ALA A 289 -31.23 49.06 17.46
CA ALA A 289 -31.34 48.96 18.91
C ALA A 289 -31.19 50.31 19.65
N GLY A 290 -30.91 51.41 18.94
CA GLY A 290 -30.73 52.74 19.53
C GLY A 290 -29.47 52.89 20.42
N LYS A 291 -28.46 52.04 20.22
CA LYS A 291 -27.25 51.93 21.07
C LYS A 291 -25.97 52.46 20.43
N LEU A 292 -26.05 53.15 19.28
CA LEU A 292 -24.88 53.72 18.60
C LEU A 292 -24.32 54.96 19.32
N ASP A 293 -23.21 54.81 20.03
CA ASP A 293 -22.44 55.95 20.55
C ASP A 293 -21.44 56.45 19.49
N LEU A 294 -21.82 57.53 18.80
CA LEU A 294 -21.03 58.15 17.72
C LEU A 294 -19.68 58.72 18.20
N LYS A 295 -19.44 58.80 19.52
CA LYS A 295 -18.19 59.30 20.09
C LYS A 295 -17.03 58.31 19.97
N GLU A 296 -17.28 57.01 19.85
CA GLU A 296 -16.22 56.01 19.69
C GLU A 296 -15.57 56.03 18.29
N PHE A 297 -16.28 56.54 17.28
CA PHE A 297 -15.83 56.57 15.89
C PHE A 297 -15.15 57.88 15.47
N LEU A 298 -15.24 58.93 16.29
CA LEU A 298 -14.59 60.21 16.03
C LEU A 298 -13.18 60.18 16.61
N MET A 299 -12.18 59.86 15.78
CA MET A 299 -10.78 60.10 16.15
C MET A 299 -10.61 61.59 16.51
N LYS A 300 -10.13 61.85 17.72
CA LYS A 300 -9.78 63.20 18.17
C LYS A 300 -8.76 63.77 17.19
N PRO A 301 -9.00 64.95 16.57
CA PRO A 301 -8.07 65.51 15.61
C PRO A 301 -6.68 65.69 16.25
N PRO A 302 -5.58 65.41 15.52
CA PRO A 302 -4.25 65.60 16.06
C PRO A 302 -4.10 67.05 16.50
N SER A 303 -3.68 67.26 17.76
CA SER A 303 -3.38 68.60 18.25
C SER A 303 -2.10 69.08 17.57
N PHE A 304 -2.24 70.00 16.61
CA PHE A 304 -1.11 70.77 16.13
C PHE A 304 -0.74 71.75 17.24
N GLY A 305 0.42 71.54 17.87
CA GLY A 305 1.00 72.52 18.79
C GLY A 305 1.53 73.70 17.98
N ASP A 306 1.18 74.91 18.40
CA ASP A 306 1.71 76.17 17.86
C ASP A 306 3.19 76.34 18.28
N ASP A 307 4.11 75.63 17.63
CA ASP A 307 5.54 75.92 17.66
C ASP A 307 5.96 76.64 16.37
N LEU A 308 5.53 77.90 16.23
CA LEU A 308 6.15 78.87 15.34
C LEU A 308 6.23 80.23 16.07
N ALA A 309 7.34 80.41 16.77
CA ALA A 309 7.86 81.71 17.22
C ALA A 309 9.22 81.96 16.54
#